data_AF-A0A946K1Q6-F1
#
_entry.id   AF-A0A946K1Q6-F1
#
_cell.length_a   1.000
_cell.length_b   1.000
_cell.length_c   1.000
_cell.angle_alpha   90.00
_cell.angle_beta   90.00
_cell.angle_gamma   90.00
#
_symmetry.space_group_name_H-M   'P 1'
#
loop_
_entity.id
_entity.type
_entity.pdbx_description
1 polymer ?
#
loop_
_entity_poly.entity_id
_entity_poly.type
_entity_poly.pdbx_seq_one_letter_code
_entity_poly.pdbx_strand_id
1 'polypeptide(L)' 'MREPSKARSMELFFIDGKPDGMLTAEVFNWTGHVLVTPRTRLKEALARTECSYTGIYLLLG' A
#
# COMPACT_ATOMS: atom_id res chain seq x y z
N MET A 1 -26.86 -3.16 -13.83
CA MET A 1 -27.12 -2.81 -12.42
C MET A 1 -25.76 -2.76 -11.71
N ARG A 2 -25.21 -1.57 -11.45
CA ARG A 2 -23.93 -1.45 -10.72
C ARG A 2 -24.24 -1.68 -9.24
N GLU A 3 -23.60 -2.66 -8.61
CA GLU A 3 -23.67 -2.77 -7.15
C GLU A 3 -23.18 -1.45 -6.54
N PRO A 4 -23.88 -0.87 -5.55
CA PRO A 4 -23.39 0.31 -4.87
C PRO A 4 -22.02 -0.04 -4.27
N SER A 5 -21.01 0.80 -4.51
CA SER A 5 -19.68 0.60 -3.94
C SER A 5 -19.81 0.54 -2.42
N LYS A 6 -19.65 -0.65 -1.82
CA LYS A 6 -19.65 -0.78 -0.36
C LYS A 6 -18.52 0.08 0.20
N ALA A 7 -18.84 0.90 1.19
CA ALA A 7 -17.82 1.59 1.97
C ALA A 7 -16.88 0.55 2.57
N ARG A 8 -15.57 0.76 2.41
CA ARG A 8 -14.54 -0.10 2.99
C ARG A 8 -13.65 0.73 3.90
N SER A 9 -13.42 0.22 5.10
CA SER A 9 -12.42 0.77 6.02
C SER A 9 -11.05 0.27 5.61
N MET A 10 -10.07 1.17 5.66
CA MET A 10 -8.67 0.87 5.38
C MET A 10 -7.82 1.53 6.46
N GLU A 11 -6.85 0.80 6.97
CA GLU A 11 -5.88 1.30 7.95
C GLU A 11 -4.62 1.70 7.20
N LEU A 12 -4.13 2.92 7.47
CA LEU A 12 -2.92 3.48 6.88
C LEU A 12 -1.85 3.61 7.96
N PHE A 13 -0.67 3.08 7.69
CA PHE A 13 0.48 3.19 8.58
C PHE A 13 1.59 3.97 7.87
N PHE A 14 1.89 5.17 8.39
CA PHE A 14 2.95 6.01 7.88
C PHE A 14 4.29 5.58 8.46
N ILE A 15 5.14 4.99 7.62
CA ILE A 15 6.42 4.40 8.05
C ILE A 15 7.32 5.45 8.71
N ASP A 16 7.37 6.66 8.15
CA ASP A 16 8.22 7.75 8.64
C ASP A 16 7.44 8.77 9.50
N GLY A 17 6.17 8.49 9.83
CA GLY A 17 5.27 9.45 10.47
C GLY A 17 4.90 10.65 9.58
N LYS A 18 5.27 10.62 8.30
CA LYS A 18 4.97 11.68 7.33
C LYS A 18 3.98 11.21 6.27
N PRO A 19 2.98 12.04 5.93
CA PRO A 19 1.96 11.68 4.95
C PRO A 19 2.49 11.58 3.51
N ASP A 20 3.61 12.23 3.21
CA ASP A 20 4.30 12.20 1.90
C ASP A 20 5.41 11.14 1.80
N GLY A 21 5.65 10.40 2.89
CA GLY A 21 6.64 9.34 2.98
C GLY A 21 6.16 8.00 2.45
N MET A 22 6.83 6.93 2.85
CA MET A 22 6.32 5.58 2.62
C MET A 22 5.17 5.29 3.59
N LEU A 23 4.16 4.57 3.12
CA LEU A 23 3.08 4.07 3.95
C LEU A 23 2.69 2.65 3.54
N THR A 24 2.13 1.92 4.49
CA THR A 24 1.45 0.67 4.21
C THR A 24 -0.06 0.83 4.40
N ALA A 25 -0.83 0.03 3.68
CA ALA A 25 -2.28 0.03 3.80
C ALA A 25 -2.84 -1.39 3.84
N GLU A 26 -3.82 -1.59 4.73
CA GLU A 26 -4.55 -2.84 4.88
C GLU A 26 -6.05 -2.59 4.84
N VAL A 27 -6.77 -3.40 4.06
CA VAL A 27 -8.22 -3.26 3.87
C VAL A 27 -8.94 -4.29 4.71
N PHE A 28 -9.97 -3.86 5.46
CA PHE A 28 -10.74 -4.76 6.30
C PHE A 28 -11.45 -5.84 5.47
N ASN A 29 -11.31 -7.11 5.86
CA ASN A 29 -11.76 -8.31 5.13
C ASN A 29 -11.06 -8.56 3.78
N TRP A 30 -9.82 -8.11 3.59
CA TRP A 30 -8.98 -8.47 2.45
C TRP A 30 -7.62 -8.99 2.90
N THR A 31 -7.23 -10.15 2.39
CA THR A 31 -5.89 -10.70 2.61
C THR A 31 -4.95 -10.12 1.57
N GLY A 32 -4.34 -8.99 1.90
CA GLY A 32 -3.29 -8.39 1.10
C GLY A 32 -2.69 -7.18 1.79
N HIS A 33 -1.49 -6.82 1.35
CA HIS A 33 -0.72 -5.74 1.93
C HIS A 33 -0.35 -4.77 0.81
N VAL A 34 -0.56 -3.48 1.03
CA VAL A 34 -0.20 -2.44 0.07
C VAL A 34 0.98 -1.67 0.63
N LEU A 35 2.05 -1.53 -0.16
CA LEU A 35 3.14 -0.60 0.11
C LEU A 35 3.08 0.53 -0.90
N VAL A 36 2.98 1.76 -0.40
CA VAL A 36 3.07 2.98 -1.22
C VAL A 36 4.40 3.65 -0.92
N THR A 37 5.13 4.01 -1.97
CA THR A 37 6.44 4.63 -1.86
C THR A 37 6.64 5.73 -2.90
N PRO A 38 7.26 6.87 -2.54
CA PRO A 38 7.73 7.83 -3.52
C PRO A 38 8.75 7.20 -4.49
N ARG A 39 8.66 7.54 -5.78
CA ARG A 39 9.56 7.02 -6.82
C ARG A 39 11.05 7.21 -6.48
N THR A 40 11.39 8.32 -5.85
CA THR A 40 12.76 8.66 -5.41
C THR A 40 13.30 7.70 -4.34
N ARG A 41 12.43 7.03 -3.59
CA ARG A 41 12.77 6.10 -2.50
C ARG A 41 12.48 4.64 -2.85
N LEU A 42 12.28 4.32 -4.13
CA LEU A 42 11.98 2.96 -4.60
C LEU A 42 13.03 1.95 -4.14
N LYS A 43 14.32 2.31 -4.17
CA LYS A 43 15.40 1.42 -3.72
C LYS A 43 15.27 1.05 -2.24
N GLU A 44 14.88 2.00 -1.40
CA GLU A 44 14.64 1.77 0.03
C GLU A 44 13.40 0.90 0.24
N ALA A 45 12.33 1.15 -0.52
CA ALA A 45 11.12 0.33 -0.49
C ALA A 45 11.39 -1.13 -0.87
N LEU A 46 12.17 -1.38 -1.92
CA LEU A 46 12.53 -2.74 -2.36
C LEU A 46 13.33 -3.54 -1.33
N ALA A 47 14.00 -2.87 -0.39
CA ALA A 47 14.71 -3.54 0.70
C ALA A 47 13.78 -3.96 1.84
N ARG A 48 12.50 -3.57 1.82
CA ARG A 48 11.56 -3.90 2.89
C ARG A 48 10.87 -5.24 2.68
N THR A 49 10.41 -5.82 3.78
CA THR A 49 9.70 -7.10 3.81
C THR A 49 8.39 -7.08 3.05
N GLU A 50 7.70 -5.94 2.94
CA GLU A 50 6.47 -5.83 2.16
C GLU A 50 6.71 -6.07 0.66
N CYS A 51 7.91 -5.76 0.15
CA CYS A 51 8.30 -6.01 -1.23
C CYS A 51 8.72 -7.46 -1.51
N SER A 52 8.82 -8.33 -0.50
CA SER A 52 9.16 -9.74 -0.70
C SER A 52 7.92 -10.65 -0.84
N TYR A 53 6.72 -10.11 -0.63
CA TYR A 53 5.48 -10.86 -0.82
C TYR A 53 5.20 -11.15 -2.30
N THR A 54 4.56 -12.30 -2.56
CA THR A 54 4.13 -12.69 -3.92
C THR A 54 2.94 -11.86 -4.38
N GLY A 55 2.86 -11.56 -5.69
CA GLY A 55 1.71 -10.86 -6.27
C GLY A 55 1.80 -9.33 -6.20
N ILE A 56 2.99 -8.77 -6.41
CA ILE A 56 3.24 -7.32 -6.38
C ILE A 56 2.53 -6.65 -7.57
N TYR A 57 1.64 -5.71 -7.27
CA TYR A 57 1.02 -4.82 -8.26
C TYR A 57 1.68 -3.44 -8.19
N LEU A 58 2.31 -3.01 -9.28
CA LEU A 58 2.90 -1.67 -9.39
C LEU A 58 1.93 -0.76 -10.14
N LEU A 59 1.35 0.22 -9.44
CA LEU A 59 0.64 1.32 -10.09
C LEU A 59 1.68 2.38 -10.51
N LEU A 60 1.88 2.53 -11.81
CA LEU A 60 2.78 3.54 -12.39
C LEU A 60 1.93 4.60 -13.09
N GLY A 61 2.04 5.87 -12.66
CA GLY A 61 1.29 7.00 -13.20
C GLY A 61 1.70 8.31 -12.52
#